data_AF-A0A940LYS8-F1
#
_entry.id   AF-A0A940LYS8-F1
#
_cell.length_a   1.000
_cell.length_b   1.000
_cell.length_c   1.000
_cell.angle_alpha   90.00
_cell.angle_beta   90.00
_cell.angle_gamma   90.00
#
_symmetry.space_group_name_H-M   'P 1'
#
loop_
_entity.id
_entity.type
_entity.pdbx_description
1 polymer ?
#
loop_
_entity_poly.entity_id
_entity_poly.type
_entity_poly.pdbx_seq_one_letter_code
_entity_poly.pdbx_strand_id
1 'polypeptide(L)'
;MSSTPPERVRVRGLLKRGGTGLVQSRRDDGRWDVPEIVQHLRPWRRSGGPIEATELYVFKPTRLPHGFWSWLFGLAPAVELIVEIDPARPDRGRIVRYLGPRRDPALAEARGEWLAGRKLEDARFGRFAFDERVNQFEAGTEWLGKPVTLSLEAVDGQAPALAEARALFDAAEAWDKRIRQAMLDSLLALRNETWRDEDEPELDAQAFLDRVTLEAITIGSERFVEFHHDDGDLFAGHTIIVTYDGETDTIDAQIAG
;
A
#
# COMPACT_ATOMS: atom_id res chain seq x y z
N MET A 1 7.11 -35.43 17.28
CA MET A 1 7.66 -35.05 15.96
C MET A 1 8.83 -34.12 16.22
N SER A 2 10.04 -34.50 15.81
CA SER A 2 11.24 -33.67 16.01
C SER A 2 11.20 -32.55 14.97
N SER A 3 10.93 -31.31 15.39
CA SER A 3 11.10 -30.14 14.53
C SER A 3 12.59 -29.85 14.42
N THR A 4 13.10 -29.78 13.20
CA THR A 4 14.46 -29.30 12.95
C THR A 4 14.57 -27.87 13.50
N PRO A 5 15.60 -27.55 14.31
CA PRO A 5 15.73 -26.21 14.88
C PRO A 5 15.95 -25.15 13.78
N PRO A 6 15.52 -23.89 14.01
CA PRO A 6 15.76 -22.80 13.07
C PRO A 6 17.24 -22.64 12.74
N GLU A 7 17.54 -22.41 11.46
CA GLU A 7 18.91 -22.22 10.97
C GLU A 7 19.25 -20.74 10.95
N ARG A 8 20.41 -20.36 11.52
CA ARG A 8 20.96 -19.00 11.38
C ARG A 8 21.68 -18.86 10.06
N VAL A 9 21.13 -18.06 9.17
CA VAL A 9 21.68 -17.81 7.84
C VAL A 9 22.01 -16.34 7.64
N ARG A 10 23.06 -16.09 6.87
CA ARG A 10 23.39 -14.76 6.36
C ARG A 10 22.67 -14.56 5.03
N VAL A 11 21.87 -13.51 4.94
CA VAL A 11 21.05 -13.19 3.77
C VAL A 11 21.41 -11.82 3.23
N ARG A 12 21.43 -11.70 1.91
CA ARG A 12 21.37 -10.42 1.19
C ARG A 12 20.05 -10.33 0.47
N GLY A 13 19.44 -9.16 0.47
CA GLY A 13 18.18 -8.94 -0.22
C GLY A 13 17.96 -7.48 -0.54
N LEU A 14 17.11 -7.24 -1.54
CA LEU A 14 16.58 -5.91 -1.79
C LEU A 14 15.29 -5.72 -0.99
N LEU A 15 15.22 -4.64 -0.24
CA LEU A 15 14.05 -4.30 0.56
C LEU A 15 12.93 -3.80 -0.35
N LYS A 16 11.84 -4.56 -0.39
CA LYS A 16 10.56 -4.12 -0.97
C LYS A 16 9.86 -3.24 0.05
N ARG A 17 9.57 -1.99 -0.32
CA ARG A 17 8.87 -1.05 0.56
C ARG A 17 7.39 -1.39 0.71
N GLY A 18 6.76 -1.90 -0.36
CA GLY A 18 5.36 -2.33 -0.33
C GLY A 18 5.20 -3.56 0.56
N GLY A 19 4.29 -3.47 1.54
CA GLY A 19 4.07 -4.52 2.55
C GLY A 19 5.01 -4.47 3.76
N THR A 20 6.11 -3.70 3.72
CA THR A 20 6.96 -3.50 4.90
C THR A 20 6.25 -2.60 5.90
N GLY A 21 5.96 -3.12 7.09
CA GLY A 21 5.02 -2.52 8.02
C GLY A 21 5.22 -2.92 9.47
N LEU A 22 4.35 -2.41 10.34
CA LEU A 22 4.15 -2.91 11.68
C LEU A 22 2.98 -3.90 11.64
N VAL A 23 3.20 -5.10 12.17
CA VAL A 23 2.16 -6.11 12.31
C VAL A 23 2.04 -6.44 13.78
N GLN A 24 0.80 -6.54 14.26
CA GLN A 24 0.51 -6.93 15.63
C GLN A 24 -0.63 -7.94 15.61
N SER A 25 -0.38 -9.14 16.12
CA SER A 25 -1.40 -10.16 16.30
C SER A 25 -2.10 -10.00 17.65
N ARG A 26 -3.37 -10.37 17.67
CA ARG A 26 -4.13 -10.55 18.92
C ARG A 26 -4.14 -12.03 19.27
N ARG A 27 -3.79 -12.33 20.51
CA ARG A 27 -3.82 -13.68 21.06
C ARG A 27 -5.25 -14.11 21.38
N ASP A 28 -5.45 -15.42 21.47
CA ASP A 28 -6.72 -16.02 21.89
C ASP A 28 -7.19 -15.56 23.27
N ASP A 29 -6.25 -15.17 24.15
CA ASP A 29 -6.54 -14.60 25.49
C ASP A 29 -6.91 -13.11 25.46
N GLY A 30 -7.08 -12.54 24.27
CA GLY A 30 -7.48 -11.16 24.02
C GLY A 30 -6.35 -10.14 24.17
N ARG A 31 -5.14 -10.55 24.58
CA ARG A 31 -3.97 -9.66 24.70
C ARG A 31 -3.30 -9.47 23.34
N TRP A 32 -2.71 -8.30 23.15
CA TRP A 32 -1.90 -8.01 21.97
C TRP A 32 -0.48 -8.55 22.13
N ASP A 33 0.05 -9.14 21.05
CA ASP A 33 1.46 -9.47 20.96
C ASP A 33 2.34 -8.21 20.93
N VAL A 34 3.64 -8.40 21.15
CA VAL A 34 4.61 -7.33 20.90
C VAL A 34 4.56 -7.02 19.40
N PRO A 35 4.41 -5.74 18.98
CA PRO A 35 4.46 -5.38 17.58
C PRO A 35 5.75 -5.88 16.92
N GLU A 36 5.61 -6.37 15.70
CA GLU A 36 6.75 -6.79 14.89
C GLU A 36 6.87 -5.87 13.67
N ILE A 37 8.10 -5.46 13.38
CA ILE A 37 8.40 -4.98 12.04
C ILE A 37 8.45 -6.19 11.13
N VAL A 38 7.77 -6.09 10.00
CA VAL A 38 7.87 -7.03 8.88
C VAL A 38 8.56 -6.32 7.74
N GLN A 39 9.64 -6.91 7.21
CA GLN A 39 10.32 -6.46 5.99
C GLN A 39 10.24 -7.55 4.93
N HIS A 40 10.07 -7.12 3.69
CA HIS A 40 9.96 -8.01 2.54
C HIS A 40 11.25 -7.89 1.72
N LEU A 41 11.95 -9.01 1.52
CA LEU A 41 13.14 -9.04 0.69
C LEU A 41 12.83 -9.71 -0.65
N ARG A 42 13.08 -9.01 -1.77
CA ARG A 42 12.95 -9.56 -3.13
C ARG A 42 13.80 -8.77 -4.14
N PRO A 43 14.62 -9.43 -4.96
CA PRO A 43 15.10 -10.80 -4.78
C PRO A 43 16.03 -10.88 -3.57
N TRP A 44 16.33 -12.10 -3.12
CA TRP A 44 17.24 -12.34 -2.01
C TRP A 44 18.10 -13.58 -2.25
N ARG A 45 19.12 -13.78 -1.43
CA ARG A 45 19.91 -15.01 -1.41
C ARG A 45 20.57 -15.26 -0.08
N ARG A 46 20.82 -16.53 0.23
CA ARG A 46 21.80 -16.92 1.24
C ARG A 46 23.21 -16.51 0.75
N SER A 47 24.10 -16.16 1.66
CA SER A 47 25.47 -15.74 1.31
C SER A 47 26.19 -16.83 0.51
N GLY A 48 26.49 -16.55 -0.76
CA GLY A 48 27.13 -17.51 -1.68
C GLY A 48 26.18 -18.53 -2.31
N GLY A 49 24.88 -18.48 -1.99
CA GLY A 49 23.83 -19.31 -2.59
C GLY A 49 23.23 -18.71 -3.87
N PRO A 50 22.30 -19.46 -4.50
CA PRO A 50 21.55 -18.98 -5.67
C PRO A 50 20.65 -17.80 -5.30
N ILE A 51 20.21 -17.06 -6.33
CA ILE A 51 19.22 -15.99 -6.18
C ILE A 51 17.84 -16.61 -6.10
N GLU A 52 17.12 -16.25 -5.05
CA GLU A 52 15.71 -16.54 -4.86
C GLU A 52 14.89 -15.34 -5.37
N ALA A 53 14.03 -15.59 -6.36
CA ALA A 53 13.15 -14.58 -6.96
C ALA A 53 11.84 -14.36 -6.19
N THR A 54 11.55 -15.24 -5.22
CA THR A 54 10.40 -15.16 -4.32
C THR A 54 10.65 -14.17 -3.18
N GLU A 55 9.60 -13.83 -2.43
CA GLU A 55 9.73 -12.98 -1.25
C GLU A 55 10.25 -13.78 -0.05
N LEU A 56 11.15 -13.17 0.72
CA LEU A 56 11.45 -13.59 2.08
C LEU A 56 10.88 -12.55 3.04
N TYR A 57 9.96 -12.98 3.89
CA TYR A 57 9.37 -12.15 4.93
C TYR A 57 10.24 -12.24 6.19
N VAL A 58 10.81 -11.12 6.62
CA VAL A 58 11.66 -11.10 7.81
C VAL A 58 11.07 -10.25 8.92
N PHE A 59 11.07 -10.80 10.13
CA PHE A 59 10.35 -10.28 11.29
C PHE A 59 11.33 -9.81 12.37
N LYS A 60 11.02 -8.69 13.02
CA LYS A 60 11.75 -8.25 14.21
C LYS A 60 10.78 -7.67 15.25
N PRO A 61 10.68 -8.27 16.45
CA PRO A 61 9.97 -7.66 17.57
C PRO A 61 10.51 -6.27 17.86
N THR A 62 9.60 -5.32 18.01
CA THR A 62 9.95 -3.92 18.23
C THR A 62 9.05 -3.28 19.29
N ARG A 63 9.55 -2.20 19.88
CA ARG A 63 8.75 -1.25 20.65
C ARG A 63 8.92 0.08 19.93
N LEU A 64 8.02 0.45 19.02
CA LEU A 64 8.11 1.75 18.35
C LEU A 64 6.83 2.55 18.55
N PRO A 65 6.96 3.78 19.06
CA PRO A 65 6.27 4.90 18.43
C PRO A 65 7.14 6.14 18.21
N HIS A 66 6.63 6.99 17.30
CA HIS A 66 7.16 8.16 16.59
C HIS A 66 8.25 7.91 15.53
N GLY A 67 7.94 8.37 14.30
CA GLY A 67 8.88 8.41 13.17
C GLY A 67 8.97 7.13 12.31
N PHE A 68 8.00 6.20 12.39
CA PHE A 68 8.03 4.95 11.61
C PHE A 68 8.27 5.18 10.11
N TRP A 69 7.52 6.11 9.50
CA TRP A 69 7.68 6.43 8.08
C TRP A 69 9.06 7.00 7.75
N SER A 70 9.56 7.94 8.57
CA SER A 70 10.93 8.47 8.42
C SER A 70 11.98 7.36 8.51
N TRP A 71 11.82 6.44 9.47
CA TRP A 71 12.68 5.27 9.59
C TRP A 71 12.59 4.34 8.37
N LEU A 72 11.38 3.98 7.93
CA LEU A 72 11.12 3.10 6.79
C LEU A 72 11.71 3.66 5.50
N PHE A 73 11.46 4.95 5.21
CA PHE A 73 11.98 5.61 4.01
C PHE A 73 13.48 5.89 4.09
N GLY A 74 14.06 5.93 5.28
CA GLY A 74 15.51 6.03 5.50
C GLY A 74 16.27 4.71 5.31
N LEU A 75 15.59 3.56 5.20
CA LEU A 75 16.26 2.27 4.98
C LEU A 75 16.88 2.20 3.58
N ALA A 76 18.10 1.69 3.54
CA ALA A 76 18.78 1.39 2.29
C ALA A 76 18.02 0.31 1.51
N PRO A 77 17.91 0.42 0.18
CA PRO A 77 17.16 -0.53 -0.64
C PRO A 77 17.83 -1.90 -0.74
N ALA A 78 19.13 -2.02 -0.44
CA ALA A 78 19.87 -3.27 -0.47
C ALA A 78 20.54 -3.50 0.88
N VAL A 79 20.22 -4.61 1.54
CA VAL A 79 20.64 -4.89 2.92
C VAL A 79 21.26 -6.28 3.05
N GLU A 80 22.13 -6.42 4.05
CA GLU A 80 22.61 -7.71 4.52
C GLU A 80 22.18 -7.94 5.97
N LEU A 81 21.62 -9.12 6.24
CA LEU A 81 21.03 -9.51 7.51
C LEU A 81 21.58 -10.86 7.97
N ILE A 82 21.53 -11.10 9.28
CA ILE A 82 21.51 -12.45 9.84
C ILE A 82 20.06 -12.76 10.23
N VAL A 83 19.52 -13.84 9.69
CA VAL A 83 18.12 -14.26 9.84
C VAL A 83 18.10 -15.69 10.37
N GLU A 84 17.21 -15.98 11.33
CA GLU A 84 16.85 -17.37 11.66
C GLU A 84 15.70 -17.79 10.76
N ILE A 85 15.93 -18.77 9.89
CA ILE A 85 14.89 -19.32 9.01
C ILE A 85 14.48 -20.67 9.58
N ASP A 86 13.18 -20.84 9.79
CA ASP A 86 12.61 -22.15 10.12
C ASP A 86 12.60 -23.01 8.84
N PRO A 87 13.24 -24.20 8.84
CA PRO A 87 13.20 -25.09 7.68
C PRO A 87 11.78 -25.48 7.24
N ALA A 88 10.80 -25.46 8.14
CA ALA A 88 9.40 -25.71 7.81
C ALA A 88 8.71 -24.51 7.12
N ARG A 89 9.28 -23.31 7.23
CA ARG A 89 8.79 -22.05 6.63
C ARG A 89 9.97 -21.27 6.02
N PRO A 90 10.59 -21.78 4.95
CA PRO A 90 11.79 -21.17 4.37
C PRO A 90 11.55 -19.79 3.73
N ASP A 91 10.28 -19.45 3.50
CA ASP A 91 9.78 -18.15 3.05
C ASP A 91 9.79 -17.07 4.15
N ARG A 92 10.01 -17.44 5.42
CA ARG A 92 9.93 -16.54 6.56
C ARG A 92 11.13 -16.69 7.49
N GLY A 93 11.53 -15.61 8.14
CA GLY A 93 12.60 -15.69 9.13
C GLY A 93 12.64 -14.54 10.12
N ARG A 94 13.29 -14.77 11.26
CA ARG A 94 13.44 -13.75 12.31
C ARG A 94 14.77 -13.04 12.16
N ILE A 95 14.77 -11.72 12.09
CA ILE A 95 16.00 -10.94 12.02
C ILE A 95 16.73 -11.05 13.36
N VAL A 96 17.92 -11.65 13.33
CA VAL A 96 18.86 -11.69 14.46
C VAL A 96 19.66 -10.40 14.50
N ARG A 97 20.17 -9.96 13.35
CA ARG A 97 21.08 -8.82 13.26
C ARG A 97 21.01 -8.14 11.89
N TYR A 98 21.00 -6.81 11.90
CA TYR A 98 21.28 -6.00 10.72
C TYR A 98 22.78 -5.82 10.56
N LEU A 99 23.33 -6.17 9.41
CA LEU A 99 24.74 -5.95 9.09
C LEU A 99 24.96 -4.64 8.32
N GLY A 100 23.88 -4.05 7.80
CA GLY A 100 23.86 -2.74 7.17
C GLY A 100 23.61 -2.79 5.66
N PRO A 101 23.73 -1.63 4.98
CA PRO A 101 23.59 -1.55 3.54
C PRO A 101 24.64 -2.40 2.82
N ARG A 102 24.22 -3.21 1.85
CA ARG A 102 25.14 -4.03 1.07
C ARG A 102 24.66 -4.14 -0.37
N ARG A 103 25.49 -3.66 -1.30
CA ARG A 103 25.23 -3.83 -2.74
C ARG A 103 25.51 -5.26 -3.16
N ASP A 104 24.68 -5.74 -4.08
CA ASP A 104 24.81 -7.04 -4.72
C ASP A 104 24.35 -6.92 -6.18
N PRO A 105 25.27 -6.81 -7.15
CA PRO A 105 24.93 -6.55 -8.55
C PRO A 105 23.98 -7.60 -9.15
N ALA A 106 24.13 -8.87 -8.75
CA ALA A 106 23.29 -9.94 -9.29
C ALA A 106 21.84 -9.84 -8.77
N LEU A 107 21.64 -9.36 -7.53
CA LEU A 107 20.28 -9.05 -7.04
C LEU A 107 19.69 -7.83 -7.77
N ALA A 108 20.51 -6.84 -8.10
CA ALA A 108 20.06 -5.67 -8.88
C ALA A 108 19.66 -6.05 -10.32
N GLU A 109 20.42 -6.96 -10.94
CA GLU A 109 20.10 -7.53 -12.26
C GLU A 109 18.80 -8.33 -12.23
N ALA A 110 18.65 -9.26 -11.28
CA ALA A 110 17.42 -10.04 -11.11
C ALA A 110 16.19 -9.14 -10.83
N ARG A 111 16.35 -8.04 -10.08
CA ARG A 111 15.30 -7.02 -9.94
C ARG A 111 14.99 -6.34 -11.27
N GLY A 112 16.01 -6.00 -12.06
CA GLY A 112 15.84 -5.41 -13.39
C GLY A 112 15.06 -6.31 -14.34
N GLU A 113 15.38 -7.61 -14.38
CA GLU A 113 14.66 -8.61 -15.15
C GLU A 113 13.20 -8.73 -14.71
N TRP A 114 12.96 -8.79 -13.40
CA TRP A 114 11.60 -8.83 -12.85
C TRP A 114 10.79 -7.58 -13.20
N LEU A 115 11.37 -6.38 -13.04
CA LEU A 115 10.72 -5.11 -13.41
C LEU A 115 10.44 -5.04 -14.91
N ALA A 116 11.32 -5.58 -15.75
CA ALA A 116 11.11 -5.61 -17.20
C ALA A 116 9.87 -6.46 -17.59
N GLY A 117 9.48 -7.43 -16.76
CA GLY A 117 8.25 -8.21 -16.90
C GLY A 117 7.00 -7.51 -16.37
N ARG A 118 7.13 -6.44 -15.58
CA ARG A 118 6.00 -5.66 -15.04
C ARG A 118 5.54 -4.61 -16.06
N LYS A 119 5.00 -5.09 -17.18
CA LYS A 119 4.40 -4.26 -18.22
C LYS A 119 2.90 -4.46 -18.23
N LEU A 120 2.15 -3.37 -18.30
CA LEU A 120 0.71 -3.39 -18.42
C LEU A 120 0.27 -2.27 -19.36
N GLU A 121 -0.57 -2.64 -20.33
CA GLU A 121 -1.18 -1.73 -21.30
C GLU A 121 -2.65 -2.11 -21.44
N ASP A 122 -3.50 -1.09 -21.58
CA ASP A 122 -4.92 -1.22 -21.80
C ASP A 122 -5.37 -0.27 -22.91
N ALA A 123 -6.36 -0.68 -23.71
CA ALA A 123 -6.81 0.12 -24.85
C ALA A 123 -7.48 1.43 -24.42
N ARG A 124 -8.09 1.49 -23.22
CA ARG A 124 -8.75 2.68 -22.67
C ARG A 124 -7.79 3.52 -21.84
N PHE A 125 -7.04 2.88 -20.95
CA PHE A 125 -6.21 3.58 -19.95
C PHE A 125 -4.75 3.78 -20.40
N GLY A 126 -4.39 3.25 -21.56
CA GLY A 126 -3.04 3.37 -22.10
C GLY A 126 -2.04 2.52 -21.34
N ARG A 127 -0.80 3.02 -21.22
CA ARG A 127 0.31 2.30 -20.60
C ARG A 127 0.43 2.65 -19.13
N PHE A 128 0.51 1.63 -18.29
CA PHE A 128 0.76 1.78 -16.87
C PHE A 128 2.26 1.72 -16.55
N ALA A 129 2.69 2.55 -15.61
CA ALA A 129 3.99 2.46 -14.94
C ALA A 129 3.85 1.58 -13.69
N PHE A 130 4.82 0.71 -13.45
CA PHE A 130 4.82 -0.12 -12.24
C PHE A 130 5.61 0.56 -11.11
N ASP A 131 4.95 0.82 -9.98
CA ASP A 131 5.58 1.28 -8.75
C ASP A 131 5.78 0.12 -7.76
N GLU A 132 7.04 -0.34 -7.66
CA GLU A 132 7.45 -1.39 -6.72
C GLU A 132 7.30 -0.99 -5.25
N ARG A 133 7.29 0.32 -4.94
CA ARG A 133 7.19 0.82 -3.55
C ARG A 133 5.83 0.50 -2.94
N VAL A 134 4.79 0.48 -3.75
CA VAL A 134 3.41 0.16 -3.34
C VAL A 134 2.87 -1.09 -4.02
N ASN A 135 3.67 -1.71 -4.91
CA ASN A 135 3.29 -2.88 -5.70
C ASN A 135 2.01 -2.63 -6.52
N GLN A 136 1.98 -1.51 -7.23
CA GLN A 136 0.83 -1.08 -8.04
C GLN A 136 1.25 -0.71 -9.46
N PHE A 137 0.32 -0.85 -10.40
CA PHE A 137 0.40 -0.29 -11.74
C PHE A 137 -0.37 1.03 -11.78
N GLU A 138 0.23 2.10 -12.27
CA GLU A 138 -0.36 3.44 -12.30
C GLU A 138 -0.42 4.00 -13.73
N ALA A 139 -1.55 4.60 -14.09
CA ALA A 139 -1.71 5.34 -15.34
C ALA A 139 -2.48 6.65 -15.11
N GLY A 140 -2.08 7.71 -15.81
CA GLY A 140 -2.86 8.94 -15.87
C GLY A 140 -4.06 8.77 -16.81
N THR A 141 -5.25 9.18 -16.36
CA THR A 141 -6.50 9.12 -17.12
C THR A 141 -7.40 10.30 -16.71
N GLU A 142 -8.66 10.30 -17.15
CA GLU A 142 -9.64 11.32 -16.81
C GLU A 142 -10.88 10.70 -16.15
N TRP A 143 -11.30 11.29 -15.02
CA TRP A 143 -12.58 11.03 -14.37
C TRP A 143 -13.49 12.24 -14.61
N LEU A 144 -14.57 12.03 -15.39
CA LEU A 144 -15.51 13.10 -15.76
C LEU A 144 -14.81 14.35 -16.34
N GLY A 145 -13.78 14.14 -17.16
CA GLY A 145 -12.99 15.20 -17.81
C GLY A 145 -11.96 15.90 -16.92
N LYS A 146 -11.78 15.44 -15.67
CA LYS A 146 -10.72 15.90 -14.78
C LYS A 146 -9.58 14.87 -14.71
N PRO A 147 -8.30 15.29 -14.69
CA PRO A 147 -7.18 14.37 -14.61
C PRO A 147 -7.22 13.60 -13.29
N VAL A 148 -6.96 12.29 -13.35
CA VAL A 148 -6.88 11.40 -12.19
C VAL A 148 -5.81 10.33 -12.44
N THR A 149 -5.19 9.83 -11.38
CA THR A 149 -4.33 8.64 -11.45
C THR A 149 -5.17 7.39 -11.19
N LEU A 150 -5.11 6.41 -12.09
CA LEU A 150 -5.68 5.08 -11.88
C LEU A 150 -4.57 4.12 -11.45
N SER A 151 -4.71 3.56 -10.25
CA SER A 151 -3.80 2.58 -9.67
C SER A 151 -4.48 1.20 -9.59
N LEU A 152 -3.76 0.16 -9.98
CA LEU A 152 -4.21 -1.24 -9.88
C LEU A 152 -3.23 -2.03 -9.02
N GLU A 153 -3.72 -2.77 -8.04
CA GLU A 153 -2.87 -3.66 -7.26
C GLU A 153 -2.22 -4.75 -8.14
N ALA A 154 -0.90 -4.90 -8.02
CA ALA A 154 -0.16 -5.87 -8.82
C ALA A 154 -0.29 -7.29 -8.26
N VAL A 155 -1.43 -7.91 -8.55
CA VAL A 155 -1.75 -9.34 -8.33
C VAL A 155 -1.41 -10.20 -9.56
N ASP A 156 -1.51 -11.52 -9.39
CA ASP A 156 -1.32 -12.50 -10.47
C ASP A 156 -2.47 -12.41 -11.50
N GLY A 157 -2.20 -11.68 -12.58
CA GLY A 157 -3.18 -11.42 -13.64
C GLY A 157 -3.97 -10.14 -13.39
N GLN A 158 -3.82 -9.18 -14.31
CA GLN A 158 -4.42 -7.84 -14.20
C GLN A 158 -5.78 -7.72 -14.90
N ALA A 159 -6.23 -8.76 -15.59
CA ALA A 159 -7.47 -8.74 -16.37
C ALA A 159 -8.73 -8.45 -15.51
N PRO A 160 -8.89 -9.02 -14.30
CA PRO A 160 -10.02 -8.71 -13.44
C PRO A 160 -10.03 -7.23 -12.99
N ALA A 161 -8.90 -6.73 -12.48
CA ALA A 161 -8.77 -5.33 -12.05
C ALA A 161 -9.03 -4.34 -13.19
N LEU A 162 -8.54 -4.64 -14.40
CA LEU A 162 -8.84 -3.83 -15.59
C LEU A 162 -10.33 -3.88 -15.99
N ALA A 163 -10.99 -5.03 -15.86
CA ALA A 163 -12.42 -5.16 -16.14
C ALA A 163 -13.25 -4.34 -15.15
N GLU A 164 -12.88 -4.39 -13.88
CA GLU A 164 -13.49 -3.59 -12.82
C GLU A 164 -13.26 -2.09 -13.04
N ALA A 165 -12.04 -1.68 -13.34
CA ALA A 165 -11.73 -0.28 -13.69
C ALA A 165 -12.58 0.20 -14.87
N ARG A 166 -12.73 -0.60 -15.94
CA ARG A 166 -13.59 -0.22 -17.07
C ARG A 166 -15.05 -0.07 -16.65
N ALA A 167 -15.59 -1.03 -15.89
CA ALA A 167 -16.97 -0.96 -15.41
C ALA A 167 -17.20 0.26 -14.50
N LEU A 168 -16.24 0.58 -13.64
CA LEU A 168 -16.27 1.77 -12.78
C LEU A 168 -16.33 3.06 -13.62
N PHE A 169 -15.42 3.21 -14.58
CA PHE A 169 -15.36 4.40 -15.43
C PHE A 169 -16.51 4.49 -16.44
N ASP A 170 -17.14 3.38 -16.84
CA ASP A 170 -18.37 3.38 -17.64
C ASP A 170 -19.57 3.92 -16.85
N ALA A 171 -19.54 3.77 -15.53
CA ALA A 171 -20.56 4.26 -14.61
C ALA A 171 -20.10 5.50 -13.81
N ALA A 172 -19.12 6.26 -14.31
CA ALA A 172 -18.45 7.33 -13.56
C ALA A 172 -19.41 8.35 -12.96
N GLU A 173 -20.46 8.79 -13.67
CA GLU A 173 -21.44 9.75 -13.15
C GLU A 173 -22.25 9.21 -11.97
N ALA A 174 -22.59 7.91 -11.99
CA ALA A 174 -23.32 7.28 -10.89
C ALA A 174 -22.41 7.10 -9.67
N TRP A 175 -21.15 6.73 -9.91
CA TRP A 175 -20.15 6.62 -8.85
C TRP A 175 -19.81 7.95 -8.21
N ASP A 176 -19.60 9.00 -9.00
CA ASP A 176 -19.31 10.34 -8.50
C ASP A 176 -20.39 10.85 -7.54
N LYS A 177 -21.66 10.58 -7.83
CA LYS A 177 -22.77 10.89 -6.91
C LYS A 177 -22.69 10.12 -5.59
N ARG A 178 -22.38 8.82 -5.62
CA ARG A 178 -22.23 7.99 -4.41
C ARG A 178 -21.06 8.48 -3.56
N ILE A 179 -19.93 8.77 -4.20
CA ILE A 179 -18.70 9.25 -3.55
C ILE A 179 -18.94 10.60 -2.86
N ARG A 180 -19.54 11.55 -3.59
CA ARG A 180 -19.91 12.87 -3.02
C ARG A 180 -20.85 12.74 -1.85
N GLN A 181 -21.88 11.88 -1.95
CA GLN A 181 -22.82 11.66 -0.87
C GLN A 181 -22.13 11.08 0.37
N ALA A 182 -21.27 10.08 0.21
CA ALA A 182 -20.51 9.48 1.32
C ALA A 182 -19.64 10.53 2.03
N MET A 183 -18.97 11.42 1.29
CA MET A 183 -18.19 12.50 1.90
C MET A 183 -19.06 13.50 2.67
N LEU A 184 -20.22 13.88 2.12
CA LEU A 184 -21.15 14.79 2.81
C LEU A 184 -21.67 14.17 4.12
N ASP A 185 -22.06 12.90 4.08
CA ASP A 185 -22.64 12.19 5.22
C ASP A 185 -21.62 12.01 6.35
N SER A 186 -20.36 11.70 6.02
CA SER A 186 -19.33 11.42 7.03
C SER A 186 -18.52 12.66 7.45
N LEU A 187 -18.28 13.62 6.55
CA LEU A 187 -17.22 14.61 6.74
C LEU A 187 -17.69 16.06 6.83
N LEU A 188 -18.87 16.41 6.33
CA LEU A 188 -19.33 17.82 6.35
C LEU A 188 -19.56 18.32 7.78
N ALA A 189 -20.32 17.57 8.58
CA ALA A 189 -20.56 17.92 9.98
C ALA A 189 -19.26 17.93 10.78
N LEU A 190 -18.42 16.91 10.58
CA LEU A 190 -17.09 16.83 11.18
C LEU A 190 -16.25 18.08 10.86
N ARG A 191 -16.29 18.56 9.61
CA ARG A 191 -15.61 19.80 9.22
C ARG A 191 -16.15 20.99 10.00
N ASN A 192 -17.45 21.25 9.93
CA ASN A 192 -18.05 22.45 10.52
C ASN A 192 -17.94 22.50 12.05
N GLU A 193 -17.98 21.34 12.71
CA GLU A 193 -17.99 21.23 14.17
C GLU A 193 -16.59 21.14 14.79
N THR A 194 -15.62 20.53 14.10
CA THR A 194 -14.32 20.18 14.70
C THR A 194 -13.12 20.82 14.01
N TRP A 195 -13.17 21.01 12.69
CA TRP A 195 -12.03 21.45 11.89
C TRP A 195 -12.16 22.88 11.38
N ARG A 196 -13.17 23.61 11.86
CA ARG A 196 -13.44 25.01 11.54
C ARG A 196 -12.84 25.93 12.60
N ASP A 197 -12.16 26.98 12.17
CA ASP A 197 -11.79 28.08 13.06
C ASP A 197 -13.04 28.89 13.45
N GLU A 198 -13.07 29.50 14.64
CA GLU A 198 -14.25 30.21 15.15
C GLU A 198 -14.78 31.30 14.19
N ASP A 199 -13.87 31.96 13.47
CA ASP A 199 -14.15 33.06 12.54
C ASP A 199 -14.48 32.61 11.10
N GLU A 200 -14.28 31.33 10.78
CA GLU A 200 -14.56 30.81 9.44
C GLU A 200 -16.04 30.43 9.32
N PRO A 201 -16.74 30.79 8.23
CA PRO A 201 -18.14 30.40 8.07
C PRO A 201 -18.31 28.88 7.94
N GLU A 202 -19.46 28.36 8.38
CA GLU A 202 -19.84 26.98 8.08
C GLU A 202 -19.98 26.79 6.57
N LEU A 203 -19.49 25.65 6.09
CA LEU A 203 -19.65 25.25 4.70
C LEU A 203 -21.00 24.56 4.52
N ASP A 204 -21.70 24.89 3.44
CA ASP A 204 -22.76 24.04 2.93
C ASP A 204 -22.19 22.90 2.08
N ALA A 205 -23.05 21.99 1.65
CA ALA A 205 -22.66 20.83 0.87
C ALA A 205 -21.93 21.20 -0.44
N GLN A 206 -22.35 22.27 -1.11
CA GLN A 206 -21.74 22.68 -2.37
C GLN A 206 -20.34 23.26 -2.13
N ALA A 207 -20.23 24.19 -1.17
CA ALA A 207 -18.96 24.81 -0.82
C ALA A 207 -17.92 23.79 -0.33
N PHE A 208 -18.35 22.76 0.42
CA PHE A 208 -17.50 21.65 0.81
C PHE A 208 -17.00 20.86 -0.41
N LEU A 209 -17.91 20.41 -1.28
CA LEU A 209 -17.57 19.59 -2.45
C LEU A 209 -16.79 20.34 -3.53
N ASP A 210 -16.85 21.67 -3.56
CA ASP A 210 -16.08 22.51 -4.49
C ASP A 210 -14.60 22.62 -4.08
N ARG A 211 -14.28 22.37 -2.80
CA ARG A 211 -12.90 22.33 -2.30
C ARG A 211 -12.23 20.98 -2.53
N VAL A 212 -13.00 19.90 -2.39
CA VAL A 212 -12.47 18.53 -2.48
C VAL A 212 -12.23 18.13 -3.93
N THR A 213 -11.03 17.61 -4.23
CA THR A 213 -10.65 17.21 -5.59
C THR A 213 -10.19 15.77 -5.63
N LEU A 214 -10.82 14.94 -6.47
CA LEU A 214 -10.36 13.56 -6.71
C LEU A 214 -9.00 13.57 -7.42
N GLU A 215 -8.02 12.90 -6.84
CA GLU A 215 -6.65 12.82 -7.37
C GLU A 215 -6.28 11.42 -7.87
N ALA A 216 -6.75 10.39 -7.18
CA ALA A 216 -6.44 9.01 -7.53
C ALA A 216 -7.59 8.03 -7.24
N ILE A 217 -7.64 6.97 -8.04
CA ILE A 217 -8.54 5.82 -7.85
C ILE A 217 -7.67 4.57 -7.79
N THR A 218 -7.79 3.80 -6.72
CA THR A 218 -7.09 2.53 -6.53
C THR A 218 -8.06 1.37 -6.62
N ILE A 219 -7.84 0.44 -7.54
CA ILE A 219 -8.54 -0.84 -7.61
C ILE A 219 -7.69 -1.89 -6.88
N GLY A 220 -8.18 -2.35 -5.74
CA GLY A 220 -7.57 -3.41 -4.94
C GLY A 220 -8.07 -4.81 -5.32
N SER A 221 -7.72 -5.79 -4.50
CA SER A 221 -8.31 -7.13 -4.57
C SER A 221 -9.79 -7.15 -4.17
N GLU A 222 -10.51 -8.21 -4.56
CA GLU A 222 -11.85 -8.54 -4.02
C GLU A 222 -12.90 -7.43 -4.17
N ARG A 223 -12.83 -6.66 -5.27
CA ARG A 223 -13.74 -5.56 -5.57
C ARG A 223 -13.69 -4.40 -4.57
N PHE A 224 -12.53 -4.23 -3.93
CA PHE A 224 -12.25 -3.08 -3.10
C PHE A 224 -11.74 -1.92 -3.95
N VAL A 225 -12.33 -0.73 -3.76
CA VAL A 225 -11.95 0.48 -4.50
C VAL A 225 -11.74 1.63 -3.54
N GLU A 226 -10.66 2.38 -3.71
CA GLU A 226 -10.40 3.61 -2.96
C GLU A 226 -10.38 4.81 -3.89
N PHE A 227 -11.01 5.90 -3.45
CA PHE A 227 -10.99 7.20 -4.11
C PHE A 227 -10.29 8.20 -3.20
N HIS A 228 -9.09 8.62 -3.60
CA HIS A 228 -8.23 9.52 -2.86
C HIS A 228 -8.46 10.95 -3.35
N HIS A 229 -8.83 11.83 -2.43
CA HIS A 229 -9.09 13.23 -2.73
C HIS A 229 -8.18 14.15 -1.91
N ASP A 230 -7.70 15.20 -2.56
CA ASP A 230 -7.17 16.39 -1.92
C ASP A 230 -8.31 17.08 -1.16
N ASP A 231 -8.06 17.43 0.10
CA ASP A 231 -9.06 18.04 0.98
C ASP A 231 -9.29 19.53 0.70
N GLY A 232 -8.50 20.18 -0.15
CA GLY A 232 -8.57 21.61 -0.41
C GLY A 232 -8.34 22.45 0.85
N ASP A 233 -7.47 21.98 1.75
CA ASP A 233 -7.16 22.53 3.08
C ASP A 233 -8.32 22.45 4.10
N LEU A 234 -9.33 21.61 3.87
CA LEU A 234 -10.44 21.46 4.81
C LEU A 234 -10.07 20.72 6.10
N PHE A 235 -9.10 19.82 6.05
CA PHE A 235 -8.67 18.97 7.16
C PHE A 235 -7.16 19.11 7.38
N ALA A 236 -6.59 20.32 7.26
CA ALA A 236 -5.16 20.58 7.46
C ALA A 236 -4.22 19.73 6.58
N GLY A 237 -4.63 19.43 5.34
CA GLY A 237 -3.83 18.72 4.36
C GLY A 237 -3.83 17.19 4.54
N HIS A 238 -4.82 16.64 5.24
CA HIS A 238 -5.07 15.20 5.23
C HIS A 238 -5.70 14.80 3.89
N THR A 239 -5.54 13.54 3.50
CA THR A 239 -6.24 12.97 2.34
C THR A 239 -7.64 12.53 2.76
N ILE A 240 -8.64 12.84 1.95
CA ILE A 240 -9.98 12.24 2.09
C ILE A 240 -9.99 10.95 1.27
N ILE A 241 -10.24 9.82 1.94
CA ILE A 241 -10.33 8.51 1.29
C ILE A 241 -11.78 8.05 1.37
N VAL A 242 -12.39 7.83 0.21
CA VAL A 242 -13.67 7.12 0.11
C VAL A 242 -13.39 5.68 -0.30
N THR A 243 -13.84 4.72 0.50
CA THR A 243 -13.64 3.29 0.26
C THR A 243 -14.95 2.65 -0.13
N TYR A 244 -14.93 1.83 -1.18
CA TYR A 244 -16.03 0.95 -1.55
C TYR A 244 -15.60 -0.51 -1.39
N ASP A 245 -16.41 -1.28 -0.65
CA ASP A 245 -16.29 -2.73 -0.54
C ASP A 245 -17.41 -3.39 -1.35
N GLY A 246 -17.02 -4.03 -2.46
CA GLY A 246 -17.95 -4.71 -3.36
C GLY A 246 -18.54 -6.02 -2.83
N GLU A 247 -18.00 -6.61 -1.77
CA GLU A 247 -18.57 -7.79 -1.12
C GLU A 247 -19.76 -7.42 -0.24
N THR A 248 -19.63 -6.32 0.51
CA THR A 248 -20.67 -5.82 1.43
C THR A 248 -21.58 -4.76 0.80
N ASP A 249 -21.23 -4.27 -0.39
CA ASP A 249 -21.84 -3.11 -1.07
C ASP A 249 -21.88 -1.86 -0.19
N THR A 250 -20.81 -1.65 0.60
CA THR A 250 -20.68 -0.50 1.49
C THR A 250 -19.76 0.54 0.92
N ILE A 251 -20.08 1.81 1.18
CA ILE A 251 -19.24 2.96 0.85
C ILE A 251 -19.09 3.82 2.11
N ASP A 252 -17.87 4.22 2.42
CA ASP A 252 -17.56 5.05 3.59
C ASP A 252 -16.49 6.09 3.21
N ALA A 253 -16.46 7.20 3.95
CA ALA A 253 -15.52 8.29 3.74
C ALA A 253 -14.83 8.65 5.07
N GLN A 254 -13.50 8.74 5.03
CA GLN A 254 -12.67 9.06 6.18
C GLN A 254 -11.53 10.01 5.80
N ILE A 255 -10.93 10.63 6.82
CA ILE A 255 -9.67 11.39 6.68
C ILE A 255 -8.49 10.48 7.05
N ALA A 256 -7.40 10.57 6.29
CA ALA A 256 -6.18 9.79 6.50
C ALA A 256 -4.93 10.65 6.27
N GLY A 257 -3.91 10.48 7.12
CA GLY A 257 -2.67 11.27 7.07
C GLY A 257 -1.99 11.36 8.41
#